data_AF-A0A078S610-F1
#
_entry.id   AF-A0A078S610-F1
#
_cell.length_a   1.000
_cell.length_b   1.000
_cell.length_c   1.000
_cell.angle_alpha   90.00
_cell.angle_beta   90.00
_cell.angle_gamma   90.00
#
_symmetry.space_group_name_H-M   'P 1'
#
loop_
_entity.id
_entity.type
_entity.pdbx_description
1 polymer ?
#
loop_
_entity_poly.entity_id
_entity_poly.type
_entity_poly.pdbx_seq_one_letter_code
_entity_poly.pdbx_strand_id
1 'polypeptide(L)'
;MNDGGSSLLNVIDKTISPMGARLLKRWLVFPLKDVQPINERLNVVEYFFRQPDFKELIEEQLHLIGDLERIISKVAVGRVSPREVVALKVALQAIEPIKAACMDADNASLNHIGEQLNICQSIRDRIDREIDNAPPLLINKGGVIKSGVSAELDELRRIAYSGKDYLLQIQQRESELTEIPSLKIGYNNVFGYYIEVRNTHKDKVPAEWIRKQTLANAERYITQELKEYEEKILGAEDKILVLETQLYAELVQSLSEFIPAIQINANQIARLDCLLSFATAARENNYIRPVIADDDVLEIHQGRHPVIEKQLPIGEKYIANDVMLDSQTQQIIIITGPNMAG
;
A
#
# COMPACT_ATOMS: atom_id res chain seq x y z
N MET A 1 -22.02 7.76 -12.90
CA MET A 1 -22.06 9.20 -12.56
C MET A 1 -22.28 9.92 -13.88
N ASN A 2 -23.30 10.79 -13.98
CA ASN A 2 -23.46 11.63 -15.17
C ASN A 2 -22.27 12.59 -15.23
N ASP A 3 -21.65 12.72 -16.40
CA ASP A 3 -20.56 13.66 -16.66
C ASP A 3 -21.04 15.08 -16.39
N GLY A 4 -20.70 15.64 -15.23
CA GLY A 4 -21.06 17.00 -14.79
C GLY A 4 -21.74 17.11 -13.41
N GLY A 5 -22.20 16.01 -12.81
CA GLY A 5 -22.83 16.04 -11.48
C GLY A 5 -21.82 15.96 -10.32
N SER A 6 -21.86 16.92 -9.40
CA SER A 6 -21.21 16.78 -8.08
C SER A 6 -22.13 16.01 -7.14
N SER A 7 -21.57 15.08 -6.39
CA SER A 7 -22.29 14.32 -5.36
C SER A 7 -21.89 14.79 -3.97
N LEU A 8 -22.67 14.42 -2.95
CA LEU A 8 -22.31 14.68 -1.55
C LEU A 8 -20.92 14.12 -1.20
N LEU A 9 -20.56 12.96 -1.77
CA LEU A 9 -19.22 12.37 -1.58
C LEU A 9 -18.11 13.31 -2.05
N ASN A 10 -18.30 14.04 -3.15
CA ASN A 10 -17.30 14.98 -3.64
C ASN A 10 -17.01 16.13 -2.64
N VAL A 11 -17.95 16.40 -1.73
CA VAL A 11 -17.83 17.46 -0.72
C VAL A 11 -17.24 16.94 0.58
N ILE A 12 -17.72 15.79 1.06
CA ILE A 12 -17.40 15.29 2.41
C ILE A 12 -16.28 14.25 2.45
N ASP A 13 -15.92 13.66 1.31
CA ASP A 13 -14.83 12.69 1.23
C ASP A 13 -13.48 13.41 1.24
N LYS A 14 -12.86 13.41 2.42
CA LYS A 14 -11.53 13.89 2.75
C LYS A 14 -10.70 12.76 3.35
N THR A 15 -11.08 11.51 3.08
CA THR A 15 -10.40 10.33 3.60
C THR A 15 -9.01 10.20 2.99
N ILE A 16 -8.07 9.71 3.78
CA ILE A 16 -6.67 9.52 3.37
C ILE A 16 -6.49 8.13 2.73
N SER A 17 -7.18 7.12 3.27
CA SER A 17 -7.03 5.74 2.87
C SER A 17 -8.16 5.28 1.93
N PRO A 18 -7.86 4.39 0.95
CA PRO A 18 -8.90 3.81 0.09
C PRO A 18 -9.97 3.01 0.86
N MET A 19 -9.61 2.41 2.00
CA MET A 19 -10.55 1.69 2.86
C MET A 19 -11.49 2.64 3.62
N GLY A 20 -10.99 3.82 4.04
CA GLY A 20 -11.80 4.91 4.58
C GLY A 20 -12.82 5.40 3.56
N ALA A 21 -12.39 5.72 2.33
CA ALA A 21 -13.29 6.17 1.25
C ALA A 21 -14.43 5.16 0.98
N ARG A 22 -14.11 3.86 0.95
CA ARG A 22 -15.11 2.79 0.79
C ARG A 22 -16.10 2.75 1.97
N LEU A 23 -15.59 2.87 3.19
CA LEU A 23 -16.44 2.88 4.39
C LEU A 23 -17.34 4.12 4.46
N LEU A 24 -16.82 5.30 4.11
CA LEU A 24 -17.58 6.54 4.05
C LEU A 24 -18.75 6.43 3.08
N LYS A 25 -18.49 5.91 1.87
CA LYS A 25 -19.54 5.64 0.89
C LYS A 25 -20.61 4.70 1.42
N ARG A 26 -20.22 3.68 2.19
CA ARG A 26 -21.18 2.77 2.85
C ARG A 26 -22.00 3.51 3.92
N TRP A 27 -21.38 4.34 4.76
CA TRP A 27 -22.11 5.10 5.79
C TRP A 27 -23.14 6.06 5.22
N LEU A 28 -22.88 6.66 4.06
CA LEU A 28 -23.84 7.53 3.39
C LEU A 28 -25.10 6.79 2.91
N VAL A 29 -24.94 5.55 2.46
CA VAL A 29 -26.08 4.74 1.97
C VAL A 29 -26.82 4.06 3.12
N PHE A 30 -26.16 3.87 4.26
CA PHE A 30 -26.72 3.21 5.44
C PHE A 30 -26.56 4.11 6.69
N PRO A 31 -27.35 5.19 6.81
CA PRO A 31 -27.32 6.04 7.98
C PRO A 31 -27.76 5.26 9.23
N LEU A 32 -27.12 5.60 10.37
CA LEU A 32 -27.51 5.07 11.67
C LEU A 32 -28.85 5.67 12.11
N LYS A 33 -29.59 4.93 12.93
CA LYS A 33 -30.87 5.36 13.51
C LYS A 33 -30.78 5.59 15.01
N ASP A 34 -29.96 4.77 15.67
CA ASP A 34 -29.82 4.85 17.12
C ASP A 34 -29.00 6.08 17.52
N VAL A 35 -29.52 6.84 18.48
CA VAL A 35 -28.93 8.10 18.96
C VAL A 35 -27.52 7.91 19.54
N GLN A 36 -27.32 6.83 20.29
CA GLN A 36 -26.08 6.59 21.02
C GLN A 36 -24.88 6.35 20.06
N PRO A 37 -24.95 5.45 19.06
CA PRO A 37 -23.91 5.30 18.03
C PRO A 37 -23.63 6.55 17.19
N ILE A 38 -24.62 7.39 16.93
CA ILE A 38 -24.41 8.67 16.22
C ILE A 38 -23.59 9.60 17.10
N ASN A 39 -23.97 9.75 18.37
CA ASN A 39 -23.26 10.60 19.32
C ASN A 39 -21.83 10.13 19.58
N GLU A 40 -21.57 8.82 19.63
CA GLU A 40 -20.20 8.28 19.69
C GLU A 40 -19.34 8.78 18.54
N ARG A 41 -19.86 8.77 17.30
CA ARG A 41 -19.14 9.32 16.14
C ARG A 41 -18.92 10.81 16.27
N LEU A 42 -19.95 11.57 16.65
CA LEU A 42 -19.86 13.02 16.84
C LEU A 42 -18.83 13.40 17.92
N ASN A 43 -18.73 12.61 19.00
CA ASN A 43 -17.73 12.81 20.05
C ASN A 43 -16.31 12.69 19.53
N VAL A 44 -16.04 11.71 18.66
CA VAL A 44 -14.71 11.56 18.04
C VAL A 44 -14.43 12.72 17.07
N VAL A 45 -15.41 13.12 16.27
CA VAL A 45 -15.28 14.28 15.36
C VAL A 45 -14.93 15.54 16.16
N GLU A 46 -15.65 15.82 17.25
CA GLU A 46 -15.35 16.95 18.13
C GLU A 46 -13.95 16.84 18.77
N TYR A 47 -13.53 15.63 19.16
CA TYR A 47 -12.21 15.41 19.74
C TYR A 47 -11.09 15.86 18.79
N PHE A 48 -11.20 15.58 17.48
CA PHE A 48 -10.25 16.07 16.47
C PHE A 48 -10.18 17.60 16.38
N PHE A 49 -11.26 18.34 16.68
CA PHE A 49 -11.22 19.80 16.77
C PHE A 49 -10.52 20.29 18.03
N ARG A 50 -10.73 19.59 19.15
CA ARG A 50 -10.20 19.98 20.46
C ARG A 50 -8.73 19.61 20.65
N GLN A 51 -8.24 18.60 19.93
CA GLN A 51 -6.89 18.05 20.06
C GLN A 51 -6.15 18.05 18.70
N PRO A 52 -5.57 19.20 18.29
CA PRO A 52 -4.83 19.31 17.03
C PRO A 52 -3.64 18.34 16.92
N ASP A 53 -2.90 18.12 18.00
CA ASP A 53 -1.74 17.21 18.01
C ASP A 53 -2.18 15.75 17.77
N PHE A 54 -3.31 15.34 18.36
CA PHE A 54 -3.90 14.04 18.08
C PHE A 54 -4.30 13.93 16.60
N LYS A 55 -4.94 14.97 16.06
CA LYS A 55 -5.32 15.03 14.65
C LYS A 55 -4.13 14.87 13.72
N GLU A 56 -3.06 15.63 13.94
CA GLU A 56 -1.83 15.59 13.14
C GLU A 56 -1.18 14.21 13.18
N LEU A 57 -1.06 13.63 14.38
CA LEU A 57 -0.56 12.26 14.54
C LEU A 57 -1.38 11.26 13.73
N ILE A 58 -2.71 11.28 13.84
CA ILE A 58 -3.57 10.35 13.10
C ILE A 58 -3.42 10.54 11.58
N GLU A 59 -3.38 11.80 11.09
CA GLU A 59 -3.17 12.11 9.68
C GLU A 59 -1.85 11.55 9.16
N GLU A 60 -0.74 11.81 9.86
CA GLU A 60 0.59 11.31 9.48
C GLU A 60 0.63 9.78 9.42
N GLN A 61 0.09 9.11 10.43
CA GLN A 61 0.12 7.64 10.49
C GLN A 61 -0.79 7.01 9.43
N LEU A 62 -1.95 7.61 9.13
CA LEU A 62 -2.85 7.13 8.07
C LEU A 62 -2.18 7.15 6.69
N HIS A 63 -1.35 8.14 6.39
CA HIS A 63 -0.60 8.21 5.13
C HIS A 63 0.36 7.02 4.94
N LEU A 64 0.83 6.41 6.03
CA LEU A 64 1.75 5.26 5.99
C LEU A 64 1.03 3.91 5.81
N ILE A 65 -0.25 3.81 6.18
CA ILE A 65 -0.99 2.53 6.23
C ILE A 65 -1.42 2.06 4.83
N GLY A 66 -1.87 2.97 3.96
CA GLY A 66 -2.39 2.61 2.64
C GLY A 66 -3.66 1.73 2.69
N ASP A 67 -3.79 0.78 1.76
CA ASP A 67 -4.99 -0.09 1.63
C ASP A 67 -4.77 -1.46 2.29
N LEU A 68 -4.81 -1.46 3.62
CA LEU A 68 -4.60 -2.67 4.44
C LEU A 68 -5.66 -3.75 4.16
N GLU A 69 -6.92 -3.35 3.95
CA GLU A 69 -8.05 -4.23 3.62
C GLU A 69 -7.79 -5.04 2.33
N ARG A 70 -7.24 -4.38 1.30
CA ARG A 70 -6.93 -5.06 0.03
C ARG A 70 -5.70 -5.95 0.13
N ILE A 71 -4.67 -5.54 0.87
CA ILE A 71 -3.47 -6.36 1.10
C ILE A 71 -3.86 -7.66 1.81
N ILE A 72 -4.64 -7.58 2.88
CA ILE A 72 -4.98 -8.78 3.66
C ILE A 72 -5.90 -9.74 2.88
N SER A 73 -6.73 -9.22 2.00
CA SER A 73 -7.53 -10.03 1.07
C SER A 73 -6.67 -10.83 0.09
N LYS A 74 -5.50 -10.30 -0.30
CA LYS A 74 -4.52 -11.02 -1.15
C LYS A 74 -3.72 -12.07 -0.38
N VAL A 75 -3.42 -11.80 0.90
CA VAL A 75 -2.81 -12.79 1.81
C VAL A 75 -3.72 -14.01 1.92
N ALA A 76 -5.03 -13.80 2.13
CA ALA A 76 -6.00 -14.89 2.25
C ALA A 76 -6.05 -15.86 1.06
N VAL A 77 -5.69 -15.39 -0.14
CA VAL A 77 -5.63 -16.22 -1.36
C VAL A 77 -4.19 -16.58 -1.78
N GLY A 78 -3.19 -16.27 -0.96
CA GLY A 78 -1.77 -16.56 -1.22
C GLY A 78 -1.17 -15.78 -2.39
N ARG A 79 -1.76 -14.63 -2.78
CA ARG A 79 -1.33 -13.83 -3.94
C ARG A 79 -0.74 -12.47 -3.55
N VAL A 80 -0.34 -12.30 -2.30
CA VAL A 80 0.32 -11.09 -1.82
C VAL A 80 1.74 -11.01 -2.41
N SER A 81 2.12 -9.85 -2.94
CA SER A 81 3.47 -9.62 -3.46
C SER A 81 4.47 -9.23 -2.36
N PRO A 82 5.78 -9.44 -2.56
CA PRO A 82 6.79 -9.06 -1.56
C PRO A 82 6.73 -7.58 -1.14
N ARG A 83 6.47 -6.69 -2.09
CA ARG A 83 6.29 -5.25 -1.80
C ARG A 83 5.07 -4.96 -0.94
N GLU A 84 3.99 -5.71 -1.14
CA GLU A 84 2.78 -5.59 -0.31
C GLU A 84 3.00 -6.16 1.10
N VAL A 85 3.82 -7.19 1.25
CA VAL A 85 4.25 -7.68 2.57
C VAL A 85 5.07 -6.63 3.32
N VAL A 86 5.96 -5.90 2.63
CA VAL A 86 6.67 -4.75 3.23
C VAL A 86 5.70 -3.62 3.58
N ALA A 87 4.75 -3.29 2.69
CA ALA A 87 3.72 -2.28 2.98
C ALA A 87 2.87 -2.67 4.20
N LEU A 88 2.52 -3.96 4.34
CA LEU A 88 1.84 -4.48 5.52
C LEU A 88 2.66 -4.26 6.81
N LYS A 89 3.96 -4.52 6.78
CA LYS A 89 4.85 -4.22 7.92
C LYS A 89 4.78 -2.74 8.29
N VAL A 90 4.93 -1.85 7.30
CA VAL A 90 4.88 -0.39 7.52
C VAL A 90 3.53 0.03 8.12
N ALA A 91 2.43 -0.52 7.62
CA ALA A 91 1.10 -0.28 8.17
C ALA A 91 0.98 -0.75 9.64
N LEU A 92 1.48 -1.93 9.97
CA LEU A 92 1.49 -2.46 11.34
C LEU A 92 2.40 -1.65 12.28
N GLN A 93 3.47 -1.02 11.75
CA GLN A 93 4.29 -0.07 12.50
C GLN A 93 3.51 1.22 12.78
N ALA A 94 2.82 1.76 11.79
CA ALA A 94 2.02 2.99 11.93
C ALA A 94 0.78 2.82 12.85
N ILE A 95 0.25 1.60 13.00
CA ILE A 95 -0.86 1.32 13.92
C ILE A 95 -0.46 1.49 15.40
N GLU A 96 0.81 1.30 15.75
CA GLU A 96 1.27 1.37 17.13
C GLU A 96 1.07 2.76 17.77
N PRO A 97 1.56 3.88 17.19
CA PRO A 97 1.29 5.21 17.72
C PRO A 97 -0.20 5.57 17.71
N ILE A 98 -0.96 5.14 16.68
CA ILE A 98 -2.43 5.34 16.64
C ILE A 98 -3.08 4.66 17.84
N LYS A 99 -2.73 3.40 18.10
CA LYS A 99 -3.27 2.63 19.23
C LYS A 99 -2.98 3.34 20.55
N ALA A 100 -1.72 3.74 20.76
CA ALA A 100 -1.32 4.43 22.00
C ALA A 100 -2.10 5.73 22.19
N ALA A 101 -2.18 6.58 21.16
CA ALA A 101 -2.91 7.84 21.23
C ALA A 101 -4.42 7.64 21.43
N CYS A 102 -5.02 6.64 20.80
CA CYS A 102 -6.42 6.30 21.00
C CYS A 102 -6.71 5.79 22.41
N MET A 103 -5.78 5.09 23.06
CA MET A 103 -5.93 4.60 24.43
C MET A 103 -5.71 5.67 25.51
N ASP A 104 -4.88 6.69 25.21
CA ASP A 104 -4.60 7.81 26.11
C ASP A 104 -5.66 8.92 26.00
N ALA A 105 -6.55 8.83 25.01
CA ALA A 105 -7.55 9.84 24.76
C ALA A 105 -8.59 9.91 25.89
N ASP A 106 -8.96 11.13 26.28
CA ASP A 106 -10.14 11.39 27.13
C ASP A 106 -11.44 11.28 26.31
N ASN A 107 -11.64 10.11 25.67
CA ASN A 107 -12.79 9.81 24.83
C ASN A 107 -13.02 8.31 24.76
N ALA A 108 -14.15 7.84 25.33
CA ALA A 108 -14.46 6.41 25.41
C ALA A 108 -14.55 5.72 24.03
N SER A 109 -15.02 6.43 23.00
CA SER A 109 -15.12 5.86 21.65
C SER A 109 -13.76 5.68 21.00
N LEU A 110 -12.79 6.58 21.25
CA LEU A 110 -11.40 6.41 20.83
C LEU A 110 -10.71 5.29 21.62
N ASN A 111 -10.94 5.20 22.93
CA ASN A 111 -10.39 4.12 23.75
C ASN A 111 -10.85 2.75 23.23
N HIS A 112 -12.13 2.62 22.89
CA HIS A 112 -12.66 1.39 22.29
C HIS A 112 -12.02 1.05 20.93
N ILE A 113 -11.74 2.05 20.09
CA ILE A 113 -10.97 1.86 18.85
C ILE A 113 -9.56 1.34 19.19
N GLY A 114 -8.87 1.98 20.13
CA GLY A 114 -7.52 1.61 20.57
C GLY A 114 -7.42 0.19 21.16
N GLU A 115 -8.40 -0.22 21.96
CA GLU A 115 -8.49 -1.57 22.54
C GLU A 115 -8.54 -2.67 21.48
N GLN A 116 -9.28 -2.43 20.39
CA GLN A 116 -9.44 -3.39 19.31
C GLN A 116 -8.25 -3.46 18.35
N LEU A 117 -7.46 -2.39 18.27
CA LEU A 117 -6.26 -2.38 17.43
C LEU A 117 -5.23 -3.39 17.95
N ASN A 118 -4.69 -4.20 17.04
CA ASN A 118 -3.63 -5.15 17.32
C ASN A 118 -2.40 -4.81 16.48
N ILE A 119 -1.28 -4.48 17.11
CA ILE A 119 -0.04 -4.14 16.39
C ILE A 119 0.59 -5.35 15.68
N CYS A 120 0.10 -6.57 15.95
CA CYS A 120 0.55 -7.83 15.35
C CYS A 120 2.09 -7.97 15.41
N GLN A 121 2.65 -7.67 16.59
CA GLN A 121 4.10 -7.53 16.81
C GLN A 121 4.91 -8.69 16.24
N SER A 122 4.50 -9.93 16.53
CA SER A 122 5.24 -11.13 16.14
C SER A 122 5.41 -11.25 14.62
N ILE A 123 4.34 -11.03 13.85
CA ILE A 123 4.41 -11.12 12.39
C ILE A 123 5.05 -9.88 11.78
N ARG A 124 4.86 -8.70 12.39
CA ARG A 124 5.54 -7.46 12.00
C ARG A 124 7.06 -7.61 12.07
N ASP A 125 7.57 -8.10 13.19
CA ASP A 125 9.00 -8.31 13.41
C ASP A 125 9.55 -9.45 12.55
N ARG A 126 8.73 -10.48 12.32
CA ARG A 126 9.08 -11.55 11.40
C ARG A 126 9.28 -11.03 9.98
N ILE A 127 8.35 -10.23 9.46
CA ILE A 127 8.50 -9.61 8.13
C ILE A 127 9.75 -8.73 8.11
N ASP A 128 10.00 -7.94 9.15
CA ASP A 128 11.19 -7.09 9.20
C ASP A 128 12.49 -7.90 9.18
N ARG A 129 12.54 -9.03 9.88
CA ARG A 129 13.71 -9.90 9.88
C ARG A 129 13.89 -10.66 8.57
N GLU A 130 12.80 -11.10 7.94
CA GLU A 130 12.84 -12.08 6.85
C GLU A 130 12.82 -11.47 5.44
N ILE A 131 12.21 -10.30 5.26
CA ILE A 131 11.98 -9.69 3.92
C ILE A 131 12.82 -8.43 3.75
N ASP A 132 13.44 -8.30 2.57
CA ASP A 132 14.20 -7.11 2.20
C ASP A 132 13.31 -5.86 2.24
N ASN A 133 13.88 -4.68 2.52
CA ASN A 133 13.10 -3.44 2.61
C ASN A 133 12.66 -2.93 1.22
N ALA A 134 13.40 -3.27 0.16
CA ALA A 134 13.11 -2.88 -1.21
C ALA A 134 13.03 -4.10 -2.14
N PRO A 135 12.13 -5.07 -1.86
CA PRO A 135 12.08 -6.30 -2.62
C PRO A 135 11.51 -6.02 -4.02
N PRO A 136 11.81 -6.89 -5.01
CA PRO A 136 11.16 -6.81 -6.31
C PRO A 136 9.65 -7.02 -6.21
N LEU A 137 8.93 -6.59 -7.24
CA LEU A 137 7.47 -6.77 -7.32
C LEU A 137 7.08 -8.26 -7.38
N LEU A 138 7.90 -9.08 -8.05
CA LEU A 138 7.62 -10.49 -8.26
C LEU A 138 8.66 -11.33 -7.53
N ILE A 139 8.20 -12.37 -6.84
CA ILE A 139 9.07 -13.34 -6.14
C ILE A 139 10.05 -14.02 -7.09
N ASN A 140 9.64 -14.24 -8.34
CA ASN A 140 10.45 -14.93 -9.34
C ASN A 140 11.69 -14.16 -9.82
N LYS A 141 11.86 -12.91 -9.37
CA LYS A 141 13.06 -12.11 -9.64
C LYS A 141 14.17 -12.31 -8.60
N GLY A 142 13.92 -13.05 -7.52
CA GLY A 142 14.86 -13.29 -6.42
C GLY A 142 15.21 -12.02 -5.63
N GLY A 143 16.00 -12.15 -4.57
CA GLY A 143 16.37 -11.02 -3.72
C GLY A 143 15.20 -10.51 -2.86
N VAL A 144 14.27 -11.39 -2.50
CA VAL A 144 13.15 -11.07 -1.60
C VAL A 144 13.52 -11.30 -0.14
N ILE A 145 14.21 -12.41 0.13
CA ILE A 145 14.58 -12.81 1.49
C ILE A 145 15.85 -12.09 1.95
N LYS A 146 15.88 -11.55 3.17
CA LYS A 146 17.07 -10.92 3.75
C LYS A 146 18.20 -11.91 3.95
N SER A 147 19.44 -11.42 3.92
CA SER A 147 20.62 -12.21 4.32
C SER A 147 20.53 -12.59 5.80
N GLY A 148 21.04 -13.76 6.17
CA GLY A 148 21.02 -14.27 7.55
C GLY A 148 19.72 -15.00 7.94
N VAL A 149 18.72 -15.06 7.05
CA VAL A 149 17.47 -15.80 7.29
C VAL A 149 17.65 -17.30 7.11
N SER A 150 18.46 -17.70 6.11
CA SER A 150 18.79 -19.10 5.84
C SER A 150 20.26 -19.21 5.49
N ALA A 151 21.01 -19.98 6.28
CA ALA A 151 22.42 -20.24 6.05
C ALA A 151 22.67 -20.92 4.69
N GLU A 152 21.74 -21.79 4.27
CA GLU A 152 21.79 -22.44 2.95
C GLU A 152 21.60 -21.42 1.82
N LEU A 153 20.63 -20.51 1.96
CA LEU A 153 20.41 -19.45 0.98
C LEU A 153 21.63 -18.53 0.87
N ASP A 154 22.22 -18.16 2.00
CA ASP A 154 23.42 -17.32 2.04
C ASP A 154 24.63 -18.01 1.40
N GLU A 155 24.81 -19.31 1.61
CA GLU A 155 25.87 -20.09 0.97
C GLU A 155 25.67 -20.16 -0.55
N LEU A 156 24.46 -20.47 -1.01
CA LEU A 156 24.13 -20.49 -2.43
C LEU A 156 24.37 -19.12 -3.10
N ARG A 157 23.98 -18.03 -2.43
CA ARG A 157 24.25 -16.66 -2.89
C ARG A 157 25.75 -16.39 -3.01
N ARG A 158 26.55 -16.88 -2.06
CA ARG A 158 28.02 -16.75 -2.09
C ARG A 158 28.62 -17.53 -3.28
N ILE A 159 28.12 -18.73 -3.56
CA ILE A 159 28.52 -19.53 -4.73
C ILE A 159 28.19 -18.77 -6.03
N ALA A 160 26.97 -18.25 -6.17
CA ALA A 160 26.56 -17.51 -7.36
C ALA A 160 27.38 -16.22 -7.56
N TYR A 161 27.66 -15.49 -6.48
CA TYR A 161 28.44 -14.25 -6.52
C TYR A 161 29.92 -14.51 -6.85
N SER A 162 30.55 -15.46 -6.15
CA SER A 162 31.95 -15.85 -6.43
C SER A 162 32.13 -16.39 -7.85
N GLY A 163 31.12 -17.07 -8.39
CA GLY A 163 31.11 -17.47 -9.79
C GLY A 163 31.14 -16.27 -10.74
N LYS A 164 30.35 -15.23 -10.47
CA LYS A 164 30.34 -13.99 -11.27
C LYS A 164 31.66 -13.21 -11.17
N ASP A 165 32.27 -13.16 -9.98
CA ASP A 165 33.61 -12.57 -9.81
C ASP A 165 34.66 -13.34 -10.61
N TYR A 166 34.56 -14.68 -10.64
CA TYR A 166 35.45 -15.51 -11.44
C TYR A 166 35.27 -15.27 -12.95
N LEU A 167 34.05 -15.04 -13.42
CA LEU A 167 33.81 -14.63 -14.82
C LEU A 167 34.56 -13.33 -15.16
N LEU A 168 34.59 -12.35 -14.26
CA LEU A 168 35.37 -11.12 -14.47
C LEU A 168 36.88 -11.40 -14.57
N GLN A 169 37.38 -12.34 -13.77
CA GLN A 169 38.78 -12.77 -13.83
C GLN A 169 39.10 -13.49 -15.14
N ILE A 170 38.23 -14.40 -15.60
CA ILE A 170 38.35 -15.01 -16.94
C ILE A 170 38.38 -13.92 -18.00
N GLN A 171 37.45 -12.96 -17.97
CA GLN A 171 37.39 -11.89 -18.97
C GLN A 171 38.70 -11.10 -19.05
N GLN A 172 39.27 -10.71 -17.90
CA GLN A 172 40.54 -9.99 -17.85
C GLN A 172 41.69 -10.85 -18.36
N ARG A 173 41.82 -12.09 -17.87
CA ARG A 173 42.88 -13.02 -18.26
C ARG A 173 42.85 -13.31 -19.76
N GLU A 174 41.69 -13.65 -20.32
CA GLU A 174 41.56 -13.93 -21.75
C GLU A 174 41.78 -12.68 -22.60
N SER A 175 41.35 -11.50 -22.13
CA SER A 175 41.61 -10.23 -22.82
C SER A 175 43.11 -9.92 -22.91
N GLU A 176 43.87 -10.20 -21.85
CA GLU A 176 45.33 -9.99 -21.80
C GLU A 176 46.07 -11.01 -22.67
N LEU A 177 45.73 -12.30 -22.54
CA LEU A 177 46.38 -13.39 -23.29
C LEU A 177 46.18 -13.28 -24.80
N THR A 178 44.99 -12.87 -25.24
CA THR A 178 44.64 -12.77 -26.66
C THR A 178 44.90 -11.38 -27.25
N GLU A 179 45.25 -10.39 -26.41
CA GLU A 179 45.35 -8.98 -26.78
C GLU A 179 44.07 -8.45 -27.46
N ILE A 180 42.90 -8.83 -26.92
CA ILE A 180 41.58 -8.42 -27.40
C ILE A 180 40.92 -7.54 -26.33
N PRO A 181 41.18 -6.21 -26.29
CA PRO A 181 40.64 -5.32 -25.25
C PRO A 181 39.12 -5.17 -25.31
N SER A 182 38.49 -5.54 -26.44
CA SER A 182 37.04 -5.49 -26.62
C SER A 182 36.30 -6.75 -26.14
N LEU A 183 37.02 -7.75 -25.61
CA LEU A 183 36.46 -9.02 -25.18
C LEU A 183 35.48 -8.79 -24.03
N LYS A 184 34.28 -9.37 -24.15
CA LYS A 184 33.25 -9.29 -23.12
C LYS A 184 32.68 -10.66 -22.83
N ILE A 185 32.46 -10.97 -21.56
CA ILE A 185 31.61 -12.09 -21.18
C ILE A 185 30.16 -11.58 -21.07
N GLY A 186 29.28 -12.16 -21.89
CA GLY A 186 27.85 -11.88 -21.89
C GLY A 186 27.04 -13.10 -21.48
N TYR A 187 25.75 -12.89 -21.18
CA TYR A 187 24.78 -13.94 -20.93
C TYR A 187 23.57 -13.78 -21.85
N ASN A 188 22.98 -14.89 -22.30
CA ASN A 188 21.66 -14.90 -22.90
C ASN A 188 20.91 -16.21 -22.56
N ASN A 189 19.58 -16.17 -22.65
CA ASN A 189 18.72 -17.31 -22.26
C ASN A 189 18.80 -18.53 -23.20
N VAL A 190 19.44 -18.42 -24.38
CA VAL A 190 19.47 -19.49 -25.39
C VAL A 190 20.76 -20.31 -25.32
N PHE A 191 21.89 -19.63 -25.10
CA PHE A 191 23.23 -20.22 -25.16
C PHE A 191 24.03 -20.08 -23.87
N GLY A 192 23.47 -19.44 -22.84
CA GLY A 192 24.14 -19.26 -21.56
C GLY A 192 25.19 -18.15 -21.57
N TYR A 193 26.28 -18.37 -20.84
CA TYR A 193 27.41 -17.45 -20.84
C TYR A 193 28.27 -17.65 -22.10
N TYR A 194 28.78 -16.56 -22.66
CA TYR A 194 29.61 -16.58 -23.85
C TYR A 194 30.66 -15.48 -23.82
N ILE A 195 31.76 -15.71 -24.54
CA ILE A 195 32.77 -14.72 -24.85
C ILE A 195 32.41 -14.07 -26.18
N GLU A 196 32.20 -12.75 -26.19
CA GLU A 196 31.93 -11.97 -27.39
C GLU A 196 33.20 -11.28 -27.87
N VAL A 197 33.56 -11.54 -29.12
CA VAL A 197 34.74 -10.96 -29.80
C VAL A 197 34.29 -10.24 -31.06
N ARG A 198 34.72 -8.99 -31.25
CA ARG A 198 34.44 -8.24 -32.47
C ARG A 198 35.11 -8.88 -33.68
N ASN A 199 34.47 -8.80 -34.85
CA ASN A 199 34.99 -9.38 -36.10
C ASN A 199 36.42 -8.91 -36.43
N THR A 200 36.81 -7.70 -36.00
CA THR A 200 38.17 -7.14 -36.18
C THR A 200 39.27 -7.93 -35.47
N HIS A 201 38.92 -8.72 -34.45
CA HIS A 201 39.87 -9.50 -33.65
C HIS A 201 39.66 -11.01 -33.82
N LYS A 202 38.86 -11.43 -34.81
CA LYS A 202 38.50 -12.83 -35.02
C LYS A 202 39.73 -13.73 -35.24
N ASP A 203 40.75 -13.22 -35.93
CA ASP A 203 41.97 -13.98 -36.22
C ASP A 203 42.85 -14.20 -34.97
N LYS A 204 42.59 -13.47 -33.88
CA LYS A 204 43.27 -13.62 -32.59
C LYS A 204 42.56 -14.64 -31.66
N VAL A 205 41.42 -15.18 -32.07
CA VAL A 205 40.64 -16.11 -31.24
C VAL A 205 41.35 -17.48 -31.19
N PRO A 206 41.61 -18.04 -30.00
CA PRO A 206 42.21 -19.36 -29.87
C PRO A 206 41.37 -20.47 -30.51
N ALA A 207 42.04 -21.50 -31.04
CA ALA A 207 41.38 -22.59 -31.77
C ALA A 207 40.54 -23.51 -30.87
N GLU A 208 40.87 -23.56 -29.58
CA GLU A 208 40.17 -24.31 -28.55
C GLU A 208 38.82 -23.72 -28.15
N TRP A 209 38.52 -22.48 -28.54
CA TRP A 209 37.23 -21.84 -28.27
C TRP A 209 36.15 -22.36 -29.22
N ILE A 210 35.04 -22.84 -28.65
CA ILE A 210 33.95 -23.41 -29.42
C ILE A 210 32.99 -22.29 -29.82
N ARG A 211 32.89 -22.00 -31.12
CA ARG A 211 31.96 -20.98 -31.63
C ARG A 211 30.50 -21.38 -31.42
N LYS A 212 29.70 -20.47 -30.85
CA LYS A 212 28.27 -20.65 -30.56
C LYS A 212 27.34 -19.87 -31.49
N GLN A 213 27.70 -18.63 -31.84
CA GLN A 213 26.84 -17.76 -32.65
C GLN A 213 27.69 -16.76 -33.43
N THR A 214 27.27 -16.43 -34.65
CA THR A 214 27.83 -15.34 -35.46
C THR A 214 26.82 -14.19 -35.54
N LEU A 215 27.26 -12.97 -35.25
CA LEU A 215 26.51 -11.73 -35.39
C LEU A 215 27.09 -10.88 -36.51
N ALA A 216 26.39 -9.81 -36.89
CA ALA A 216 26.85 -8.91 -37.96
C ALA A 216 28.25 -8.31 -37.68
N ASN A 217 28.56 -8.01 -36.41
CA ASN A 217 29.80 -7.31 -36.02
C ASN A 217 30.67 -8.09 -35.01
N ALA A 218 30.27 -9.29 -34.60
CA ALA A 218 30.96 -10.07 -33.57
C ALA A 218 30.70 -11.58 -33.72
N GLU A 219 31.57 -12.39 -33.13
CA GLU A 219 31.37 -13.82 -32.92
C GLU A 219 31.33 -14.13 -31.43
N ARG A 220 30.51 -15.12 -31.05
CA ARG A 220 30.35 -15.60 -29.68
C ARG A 220 30.91 -16.99 -29.53
N TYR A 221 31.67 -17.21 -28.48
CA TYR A 221 32.37 -18.47 -28.19
C TYR A 221 32.09 -18.96 -26.77
N ILE A 222 32.36 -20.23 -26.52
CA ILE A 222 32.38 -20.83 -25.19
C ILE A 222 33.70 -21.59 -24.99
N THR A 223 34.17 -21.64 -23.75
CA THR A 223 35.30 -22.48 -23.32
C THR A 223 34.78 -23.54 -22.34
N GLN A 224 35.56 -24.62 -22.15
CA GLN A 224 35.22 -25.65 -21.17
C GLN A 224 35.10 -25.08 -19.75
N GLU A 225 36.04 -24.22 -19.36
CA GLU A 225 36.01 -23.51 -18.07
C GLU A 225 34.77 -22.62 -17.93
N LEU A 226 34.41 -21.86 -18.97
CA LEU A 226 33.21 -21.01 -18.93
C LEU A 226 31.94 -21.84 -18.76
N LYS A 227 31.89 -23.01 -19.39
CA LYS A 227 30.76 -23.95 -19.28
C LYS A 227 30.63 -24.53 -17.86
N GLU A 228 31.74 -24.92 -17.24
CA GLU A 228 31.74 -25.46 -15.86
C GLU A 228 31.26 -24.41 -14.84
N TYR A 229 31.70 -23.15 -14.99
CA TYR A 229 31.24 -22.06 -14.15
C TYR A 229 29.80 -21.65 -14.44
N GLU A 230 29.35 -21.70 -15.70
CA GLU A 230 27.94 -21.51 -16.05
C GLU A 230 27.06 -22.53 -15.32
N GLU A 231 27.38 -23.83 -15.39
CA GLU A 231 26.61 -24.88 -14.73
C GLU A 231 26.56 -24.66 -13.20
N LYS A 232 27.68 -24.22 -12.60
CA LYS A 232 27.76 -23.91 -11.18
C LYS A 232 26.92 -22.69 -10.79
N ILE A 233 26.96 -21.61 -11.58
CA ILE A 233 26.23 -20.37 -11.32
C ILE A 233 24.73 -20.59 -11.52
N LEU A 234 24.31 -21.13 -12.67
CA LEU A 234 22.91 -21.36 -12.97
C LEU A 234 22.29 -22.38 -12.01
N GLY A 235 23.01 -23.45 -11.67
CA GLY A 235 22.56 -24.42 -10.67
C GLY A 235 22.40 -23.82 -9.27
N ALA A 236 23.21 -22.82 -8.90
CA ALA A 236 23.03 -22.08 -7.66
C ALA A 236 21.84 -21.11 -7.75
N GLU A 237 21.70 -20.36 -8.85
CA GLU A 237 20.59 -19.42 -9.08
C GLU A 237 19.21 -20.11 -9.07
N ASP A 238 19.09 -21.29 -9.69
CA ASP A 238 17.85 -22.08 -9.66
C ASP A 238 17.50 -22.53 -8.24
N LYS A 239 18.48 -23.01 -7.47
CA LYS A 239 18.28 -23.42 -6.07
C LYS A 239 17.93 -22.24 -5.18
N ILE A 240 18.56 -21.09 -5.38
CA ILE A 240 18.23 -19.83 -4.70
C ILE A 240 16.76 -19.50 -4.93
N LEU A 241 16.30 -19.54 -6.18
CA LEU A 241 14.93 -19.19 -6.54
C LEU A 241 13.91 -20.12 -5.88
N VAL A 242 14.16 -21.43 -5.89
CA VAL A 242 13.31 -22.44 -5.25
C VAL A 242 13.26 -22.19 -3.74
N LEU A 243 14.41 -22.00 -3.09
CA LEU A 243 14.50 -21.81 -1.65
C LEU A 243 13.88 -20.48 -1.20
N GLU A 244 14.12 -19.38 -1.92
CA GLU A 244 13.46 -18.10 -1.63
C GLU A 244 11.93 -18.20 -1.78
N THR A 245 11.46 -18.89 -2.83
CA THR A 245 10.02 -19.08 -3.04
C THR A 245 9.40 -19.88 -1.90
N GLN A 246 10.08 -20.92 -1.42
CA GLN A 246 9.64 -21.71 -0.27
C GLN A 246 9.59 -20.87 1.00
N LEU A 247 10.68 -20.19 1.36
CA LEU A 247 10.76 -19.35 2.57
C LEU A 247 9.69 -18.24 2.56
N TYR A 248 9.47 -17.64 1.39
CA TYR A 248 8.42 -16.64 1.23
C TYR A 248 7.01 -17.24 1.41
N ALA A 249 6.76 -18.43 0.85
CA ALA A 249 5.48 -19.12 1.02
C ALA A 249 5.23 -19.48 2.49
N GLU A 250 6.25 -19.90 3.24
CA GLU A 250 6.16 -20.17 4.68
C GLU A 250 5.82 -18.90 5.48
N LEU A 251 6.39 -17.75 5.13
CA LEU A 251 6.02 -16.48 5.72
C LEU A 251 4.55 -16.12 5.41
N VAL A 252 4.12 -16.22 4.15
CA VAL A 252 2.73 -15.94 3.75
C VAL A 252 1.74 -16.88 4.44
N GLN A 253 2.11 -18.14 4.64
CA GLN A 253 1.30 -19.07 5.42
C GLN A 253 1.13 -18.59 6.87
N SER A 254 2.20 -18.14 7.52
CA SER A 254 2.12 -17.62 8.89
C SER A 254 1.31 -16.32 9.00
N LEU A 255 1.28 -15.50 7.96
CA LEU A 255 0.43 -14.31 7.89
C LEU A 255 -1.06 -14.66 7.97
N SER A 256 -1.44 -15.86 7.56
CA SER A 256 -2.85 -16.28 7.52
C SER A 256 -3.49 -16.33 8.90
N GLU A 257 -2.72 -16.62 9.94
CA GLU A 257 -3.18 -16.64 11.35
C GLU A 257 -3.55 -15.24 11.85
N PHE A 258 -2.96 -14.19 11.26
CA PHE A 258 -3.19 -12.79 11.64
C PHE A 258 -4.26 -12.10 10.82
N ILE A 259 -4.85 -12.78 9.82
CA ILE A 259 -5.90 -12.22 8.96
C ILE A 259 -7.04 -11.60 9.78
N PRO A 260 -7.64 -12.28 10.77
CA PRO A 260 -8.75 -11.70 11.53
C PRO A 260 -8.36 -10.41 12.27
N ALA A 261 -7.19 -10.40 12.92
CA ALA A 261 -6.69 -9.22 13.63
C ALA A 261 -6.41 -8.04 12.68
N ILE A 262 -5.81 -8.32 11.52
CA ILE A 262 -5.51 -7.29 10.52
C ILE A 262 -6.79 -6.75 9.86
N GLN A 263 -7.82 -7.59 9.68
CA GLN A 263 -9.14 -7.14 9.22
C GLN A 263 -9.82 -6.21 10.23
N ILE A 264 -9.73 -6.52 11.53
CA ILE A 264 -10.22 -5.63 12.60
C ILE A 264 -9.47 -4.31 12.55
N ASN A 265 -8.14 -4.33 12.43
CA ASN A 265 -7.34 -3.10 12.25
C ASN A 265 -7.81 -2.29 11.06
N ALA A 266 -7.96 -2.91 9.89
CA ALA A 266 -8.39 -2.22 8.68
C ALA A 266 -9.76 -1.54 8.89
N ASN A 267 -10.69 -2.20 9.58
CA ASN A 267 -12.00 -1.62 9.90
C ASN A 267 -11.91 -0.42 10.86
N GLN A 268 -11.13 -0.56 11.94
CA GLN A 268 -10.96 0.50 12.94
C GLN A 268 -10.22 1.72 12.38
N ILE A 269 -9.17 1.49 11.57
CA ILE A 269 -8.44 2.56 10.89
C ILE A 269 -9.34 3.24 9.85
N ALA A 270 -10.12 2.49 9.07
CA ALA A 270 -11.08 3.07 8.14
C ALA A 270 -12.15 3.91 8.87
N ARG A 271 -12.63 3.45 10.04
CA ARG A 271 -13.56 4.21 10.89
C ARG A 271 -12.94 5.53 11.33
N LEU A 272 -11.69 5.49 11.81
CA LEU A 272 -10.98 6.68 12.27
C LEU A 272 -10.75 7.69 11.13
N ASP A 273 -10.37 7.20 9.94
CA ASP A 273 -10.21 7.99 8.72
C ASP A 273 -11.52 8.69 8.28
N CYS A 274 -12.65 7.98 8.31
CA CYS A 274 -13.96 8.61 8.06
C CYS A 274 -14.30 9.72 9.05
N LEU A 275 -13.98 9.53 10.34
CA LEU A 275 -14.29 10.52 11.38
C LEU A 275 -13.37 11.74 11.29
N LEU A 276 -12.10 11.53 10.96
CA LEU A 276 -11.16 12.58 10.61
C LEU A 276 -11.63 13.35 9.37
N SER A 277 -12.09 12.64 8.33
CA SER A 277 -12.67 13.23 7.12
C SER A 277 -13.86 14.13 7.45
N PHE A 278 -14.75 13.71 8.37
CA PHE A 278 -15.84 14.56 8.85
C PHE A 278 -15.36 15.79 9.60
N ALA A 279 -14.34 15.68 10.45
CA ALA A 279 -13.77 16.84 11.14
C ALA A 279 -13.18 17.85 10.15
N THR A 280 -12.41 17.37 9.17
CA THR A 280 -11.82 18.19 8.11
C THR A 280 -12.90 18.87 7.26
N ALA A 281 -13.90 18.11 6.79
CA ALA A 281 -15.01 18.66 6.02
C ALA A 281 -15.85 19.67 6.82
N ALA A 282 -16.08 19.41 8.11
CA ALA A 282 -16.81 20.34 8.97
C ALA A 282 -16.05 21.64 9.17
N ARG A 283 -14.72 21.59 9.33
CA ARG A 283 -13.86 22.78 9.43
C ARG A 283 -13.85 23.59 8.13
N GLU A 284 -13.68 22.94 6.98
CA GLU A 284 -13.62 23.60 5.67
C GLU A 284 -14.95 24.26 5.28
N ASN A 285 -16.07 23.68 5.71
CA ASN A 285 -17.40 24.09 5.27
C ASN A 285 -18.22 24.81 6.36
N ASN A 286 -17.60 25.07 7.51
CA ASN A 286 -18.23 25.64 8.70
C ASN A 286 -19.50 24.86 9.09
N TYR A 287 -19.41 23.53 9.13
CA TYR A 287 -20.51 22.70 9.64
C TYR A 287 -20.49 22.67 11.16
N ILE A 288 -21.67 22.49 11.74
CA ILE A 288 -21.90 22.51 13.18
C ILE A 288 -22.27 21.10 13.62
N ARG A 289 -21.83 20.71 14.83
CA ARG A 289 -22.27 19.46 15.47
C ARG A 289 -23.78 19.52 15.72
N PRO A 290 -24.58 18.61 15.13
CA PRO A 290 -26.01 18.57 15.41
C PRO A 290 -26.29 18.04 16.82
N VAL A 291 -27.43 18.44 17.38
CA VAL A 291 -28.04 17.78 18.55
C VAL A 291 -28.91 16.66 18.02
N ILE A 292 -28.69 15.44 18.49
CA ILE A 292 -29.46 14.27 18.10
C ILE A 292 -30.40 13.93 19.24
N ALA A 293 -31.70 14.17 19.03
CA ALA A 293 -32.78 13.82 19.94
C ALA A 293 -33.46 12.51 19.51
N ASP A 294 -34.17 11.87 20.45
CA ASP A 294 -35.03 10.71 20.19
C ASP A 294 -36.50 11.15 20.23
N ASP A 295 -36.83 12.13 19.39
CA ASP A 295 -38.17 12.68 19.22
C ASP A 295 -38.46 12.97 17.73
N ASP A 296 -39.68 13.43 17.42
CA ASP A 296 -40.13 13.69 16.05
C ASP A 296 -39.79 15.12 15.56
N VAL A 297 -38.88 15.84 16.22
CA VAL A 297 -38.57 17.24 15.91
C VAL A 297 -37.41 17.34 14.92
N LEU A 298 -37.59 18.12 13.86
CA LEU A 298 -36.53 18.56 12.96
C LEU A 298 -36.44 20.08 13.01
N GLU A 299 -35.37 20.59 13.60
CA GLU A 299 -35.07 22.01 13.67
C GLU A 299 -33.72 22.31 13.00
N ILE A 300 -33.76 23.14 11.96
CA ILE A 300 -32.57 23.56 11.21
C ILE A 300 -32.58 25.10 11.18
N HIS A 301 -31.52 25.71 11.69
CA HIS A 301 -31.29 27.16 11.61
C HIS A 301 -30.17 27.43 10.61
N GLN A 302 -30.42 28.35 9.67
CA GLN A 302 -29.50 28.74 8.61
C GLN A 302 -28.91 27.52 7.88
N GLY A 303 -29.80 26.60 7.50
CA GLY A 303 -29.49 25.39 6.76
C GLY A 303 -29.01 25.69 5.34
N ARG A 304 -28.03 24.91 4.88
CA ARG A 304 -27.41 25.05 3.55
C ARG A 304 -27.41 23.71 2.85
N HIS A 305 -27.60 23.72 1.53
CA HIS A 305 -27.45 22.51 0.74
C HIS A 305 -25.96 22.21 0.48
N PRO A 306 -25.39 21.12 1.02
CA PRO A 306 -23.93 20.89 1.06
C PRO A 306 -23.27 20.74 -0.32
N VAL A 307 -24.02 20.28 -1.33
CA VAL A 307 -23.52 20.19 -2.72
C VAL A 307 -23.66 21.51 -3.48
N ILE A 308 -24.87 22.07 -3.52
CA ILE A 308 -25.17 23.29 -4.28
C ILE A 308 -24.31 24.47 -3.79
N GLU A 309 -24.07 24.62 -2.49
CA GLU A 309 -23.24 25.72 -1.96
C GLU A 309 -21.79 25.69 -2.51
N LYS A 310 -21.32 24.54 -3.01
CA LYS A 310 -20.00 24.37 -3.62
C LYS A 310 -20.00 24.52 -5.15
N GLN A 311 -21.17 24.59 -5.76
CA GLN A 311 -21.33 24.71 -7.21
C GLN A 311 -21.73 26.11 -7.66
N LEU A 312 -21.96 27.04 -6.72
CA LEU A 312 -22.30 28.42 -7.04
C LEU A 312 -21.15 29.12 -7.80
N PRO A 313 -21.48 30.03 -8.74
CA PRO A 313 -20.49 30.87 -9.39
C PRO A 313 -19.62 31.65 -8.40
N ILE A 314 -18.39 31.96 -8.82
CA ILE A 314 -17.45 32.75 -8.01
C ILE A 314 -18.09 34.09 -7.65
N GLY A 315 -18.14 34.39 -6.34
CA GLY A 315 -18.71 35.64 -5.81
C GLY A 315 -20.15 35.52 -5.36
N GLU A 316 -20.87 34.46 -5.75
CA GLU A 316 -22.21 34.16 -5.25
C GLU A 316 -22.16 33.40 -3.92
N LYS A 317 -23.12 33.69 -3.03
CA LYS A 317 -23.24 33.03 -1.73
C LYS A 317 -24.57 32.29 -1.67
N TYR A 318 -24.54 31.09 -1.10
CA TYR A 318 -25.76 30.32 -0.85
C TYR A 318 -26.59 31.03 0.22
N ILE A 319 -27.88 31.20 -0.04
CA ILE A 319 -28.82 31.79 0.93
C ILE A 319 -29.32 30.68 1.82
N ALA A 320 -29.00 30.77 3.11
CA ALA A 320 -29.37 29.77 4.09
C ALA A 320 -30.84 29.91 4.51
N ASN A 321 -31.49 28.81 4.84
CA ASN A 321 -32.91 28.78 5.20
C ASN A 321 -33.16 27.98 6.47
N ASP A 322 -34.17 28.40 7.23
CA ASP A 322 -34.59 27.71 8.44
C ASP A 322 -35.68 26.67 8.10
N VAL A 323 -35.73 25.57 8.85
CA VAL A 323 -36.76 24.54 8.76
C VAL A 323 -37.16 24.10 10.16
N MET A 324 -38.46 24.05 10.43
CA MET A 324 -39.02 23.44 11.64
C MET A 324 -40.11 22.46 11.23
N LEU A 325 -40.01 21.21 11.67
CA LEU A 325 -41.06 20.20 11.56
C LEU A 325 -41.20 19.50 12.90
N ASP A 326 -42.43 19.19 13.29
CA ASP A 326 -42.74 18.39 14.47
C ASP A 326 -44.05 17.61 14.27
N SER A 327 -44.39 16.72 15.20
CA SER A 327 -45.61 15.92 15.14
C SER A 327 -46.86 16.58 15.73
N GLN A 328 -46.78 17.80 16.29
CA GLN A 328 -47.87 18.46 17.03
C GLN A 328 -48.44 19.69 16.34
N THR A 329 -47.59 20.57 15.81
CA THR A 329 -47.90 21.88 15.27
C THR A 329 -47.65 21.97 13.77
N GLN A 330 -46.56 21.39 13.25
CA GLN A 330 -46.14 21.56 11.86
C GLN A 330 -45.55 20.27 11.26
N GLN A 331 -46.42 19.40 10.75
CA GLN A 331 -46.03 18.17 10.07
C GLN A 331 -45.80 18.34 8.55
N ILE A 332 -46.46 19.30 7.92
CA ILE A 332 -46.49 19.48 6.46
C ILE A 332 -46.22 20.93 6.11
N ILE A 333 -45.26 21.18 5.22
CA ILE A 333 -44.97 22.50 4.66
C ILE A 333 -45.42 22.51 3.19
N ILE A 334 -46.30 23.46 2.83
CA ILE A 334 -46.66 23.72 1.43
C ILE A 334 -45.71 24.78 0.88
N ILE A 335 -44.74 24.35 0.08
CA ILE A 335 -43.77 25.24 -0.56
C ILE A 335 -44.35 25.74 -1.88
N THR A 336 -44.51 27.06 -2.00
CA THR A 336 -44.93 27.73 -3.25
C THR A 336 -43.89 28.77 -3.66
N GLY A 337 -43.71 28.97 -4.97
CA GLY A 337 -42.74 29.93 -5.50
C GLY A 337 -42.69 29.88 -7.03
N PRO A 338 -42.09 30.91 -7.67
CA PRO A 338 -41.85 30.88 -9.10
C PRO A 338 -40.82 29.80 -9.48
N ASN A 339 -40.80 29.40 -10.75
CA ASN A 339 -39.76 28.50 -11.26
C ASN A 339 -38.37 29.10 -11.00
N MET A 340 -37.39 28.25 -10.65
CA MET A 340 -36.02 28.63 -10.30
C MET A 340 -35.82 29.37 -8.97
N ALA A 341 -36.84 29.43 -8.09
CA ALA A 341 -36.76 30.13 -6.80
C ALA A 341 -36.10 29.34 -5.65
N GLY A 342 -35.65 28.11 -5.90
CA GLY A 342 -35.08 27.20 -4.89
C GLY A 342 -33.96 26.36 -5.45
#